data_AF-A0A918Z7Y1-F1
#
_entry.id   AF-A0A918Z7Y1-F1
#
_cell.length_a   1.000
_cell.length_b   1.000
_cell.length_c   1.000
_cell.angle_alpha   90.00
_cell.angle_beta   90.00
_cell.angle_gamma   90.00
#
_symmetry.space_group_name_H-M   'P 1'
#
loop_
_entity.id
_entity.type
_entity.pdbx_description
1 polymer ?
#
loop_
_entity_poly.entity_id
_entity_poly.type
_entity_poly.pdbx_seq_one_letter_code
_entity_poly.pdbx_strand_id
1 'polypeptide(L)'
;MSSQATNPTSPSTSARRPDEGARVIPLRPAAPAAPAEPAPKEPLWRDLVGAVLRRERLAQERTLKDVADAARISVPYLSEVERGRKEASSEVLAAAAHALGLGLGDLLGLTYHELTAGTRRARGRGHGTGASSVAEPRASVAYVGTAPRGSGPARARLSLAA
;
A
#
# COMPACT_ATOMS: atom_id res chain seq x y z
N MET A 1 42.55 -38.62 65.96
CA MET A 1 43.70 -39.04 65.12
C MET A 1 43.41 -40.45 64.64
N SER A 2 43.23 -40.64 63.33
CA SER A 2 43.40 -41.89 62.56
C SER A 2 42.56 -43.12 62.98
N SER A 3 41.97 -43.95 62.13
CA SER A 3 42.01 -44.13 60.68
C SER A 3 41.06 -45.27 60.32
N GLN A 4 40.71 -45.34 59.04
CA GLN A 4 40.29 -46.52 58.28
C GLN A 4 38.79 -46.88 58.23
N ALA A 5 38.22 -46.39 57.13
CA ALA A 5 37.15 -47.02 56.38
C ALA A 5 37.60 -48.35 55.76
N THR A 6 36.70 -49.33 55.71
CA THR A 6 36.69 -50.40 54.70
C THR A 6 35.24 -50.68 54.31
N ASN A 7 34.86 -50.19 53.13
CA ASN A 7 33.63 -50.51 52.44
C ASN A 7 33.89 -51.73 51.52
N PRO A 8 33.04 -52.78 51.49
CA PRO A 8 33.20 -53.85 50.51
C PRO A 8 32.70 -53.45 49.12
N THR A 9 33.58 -53.67 48.13
CA THR A 9 33.41 -53.52 46.68
C THR A 9 32.60 -54.69 46.09
N SER A 10 31.60 -54.45 45.22
CA SER A 10 31.61 -54.69 43.74
C SER A 10 30.17 -55.05 43.26
N PRO A 11 29.86 -55.17 41.96
CA PRO A 11 29.98 -54.16 40.89
C PRO A 11 28.70 -54.08 40.02
N SER A 12 28.49 -52.97 39.30
CA SER A 12 28.07 -53.00 37.89
C SER A 12 27.89 -51.59 37.34
N THR A 13 28.96 -51.14 36.73
CA THR A 13 28.98 -50.28 35.56
C THR A 13 27.96 -50.77 34.53
N SER A 14 26.74 -50.23 34.52
CA SER A 14 25.97 -50.17 33.28
C SER A 14 26.33 -48.85 32.62
N ALA A 15 27.37 -48.92 31.78
CA ALA A 15 27.71 -47.87 30.83
C ALA A 15 26.45 -47.41 30.12
N ARG A 16 26.04 -46.16 30.35
CA ARG A 16 25.04 -45.48 29.52
C ARG A 16 25.66 -45.38 28.12
N ARG A 17 25.25 -46.27 27.22
CA ARG A 17 25.65 -46.23 25.81
C ARG A 17 25.35 -44.84 25.26
N PRO A 18 26.29 -44.19 24.56
CA PRO A 18 25.97 -43.07 23.70
C PRO A 18 25.39 -43.63 22.40
N ASP A 19 24.24 -44.30 22.48
CA ASP A 19 23.34 -44.50 21.34
C ASP A 19 22.08 -43.71 21.65
N GLU A 20 22.30 -42.40 21.79
CA GLU A 20 21.25 -41.39 21.78
C GLU A 20 20.62 -41.45 20.39
N GLY A 21 19.51 -42.18 20.31
CA GLY A 21 18.81 -42.48 19.06
C GLY A 21 18.67 -41.23 18.22
N ALA A 22 19.48 -41.15 17.18
CA ALA A 22 19.38 -40.11 16.17
C ALA A 22 17.95 -40.14 15.66
N ARG A 23 17.14 -39.14 16.03
CA ARG A 23 15.84 -38.92 15.41
C ARG A 23 16.13 -38.66 13.94
N VAL A 24 15.95 -39.68 13.13
CA VAL A 24 15.89 -39.56 11.69
C VAL A 24 14.66 -38.71 11.41
N ILE A 25 14.89 -37.39 11.29
CA ILE A 25 13.92 -36.50 10.66
C ILE A 25 13.98 -36.91 9.19
N PRO A 26 12.94 -37.54 8.62
CA PRO A 26 12.94 -37.76 7.19
C PRO A 26 12.97 -36.37 6.56
N LEU A 27 14.10 -36.03 5.93
CA LEU A 27 14.18 -34.88 5.05
C LEU A 27 13.34 -35.26 3.83
N ARG A 28 12.02 -35.10 3.93
CA ARG A 28 11.14 -35.09 2.76
C ARG A 28 11.75 -34.03 1.85
N PRO A 29 12.22 -34.38 0.63
CA PRO A 29 12.63 -33.36 -0.32
C PRO A 29 11.45 -32.40 -0.40
N ALA A 30 11.67 -31.14 -0.02
CA ALA A 30 10.63 -30.14 -0.15
C ALA A 30 10.17 -30.24 -1.61
N ALA A 31 8.91 -30.67 -1.82
CA ALA A 31 8.32 -30.59 -3.13
C ALA A 31 8.59 -29.17 -3.62
N PRO A 32 9.07 -28.97 -4.87
CA PRO A 32 9.37 -27.64 -5.36
C PRO A 32 8.18 -26.78 -5.00
N ALA A 33 8.42 -25.78 -4.14
CA ALA A 33 7.36 -24.95 -3.59
C ALA A 33 6.47 -24.57 -4.76
N ALA A 34 5.19 -24.97 -4.71
CA ALA A 34 4.22 -24.52 -5.70
C ALA A 34 4.47 -23.03 -5.90
N PRO A 35 4.62 -22.55 -7.16
CA PRO A 35 5.13 -21.22 -7.44
C PRO A 35 4.45 -20.24 -6.49
N ALA A 36 5.24 -19.63 -5.60
CA ALA A 36 4.74 -18.71 -4.60
C ALA A 36 3.79 -17.75 -5.31
N GLU A 37 2.52 -17.73 -4.89
CA GLU A 37 1.53 -16.89 -5.55
C GLU A 37 2.12 -15.47 -5.68
N PRO A 38 2.07 -14.88 -6.88
CA PRO A 38 2.76 -13.63 -7.15
C PRO A 38 2.35 -12.62 -6.09
N ALA A 39 3.34 -12.05 -5.40
CA ALA A 39 3.12 -11.04 -4.39
C ALA A 39 2.14 -9.98 -4.94
N PRO A 40 1.16 -9.53 -4.14
CA PRO A 40 0.10 -8.66 -4.63
C PRO A 40 0.72 -7.42 -5.29
N LYS A 41 0.52 -7.29 -6.60
CA LYS A 41 1.07 -6.18 -7.39
C LYS A 41 0.45 -4.88 -6.89
N GLU A 42 1.27 -3.84 -6.76
CA GLU A 42 0.80 -2.52 -6.36
C GLU A 42 -0.30 -2.05 -7.34
N PRO A 43 -1.46 -1.59 -6.86
CA PRO A 43 -2.58 -1.22 -7.72
C PRO A 43 -2.20 -0.06 -8.64
N LEU A 44 -2.70 -0.08 -9.88
CA LEU A 44 -2.49 1.03 -10.79
C LEU A 44 -3.36 2.21 -10.37
N TRP A 45 -2.82 3.42 -10.52
CA TRP A 45 -3.53 4.64 -10.15
C TRP A 45 -4.85 4.83 -10.92
N ARG A 46 -4.87 4.50 -12.22
CA ARG A 46 -6.09 4.56 -13.04
C ARG A 46 -7.22 3.66 -12.53
N ASP A 47 -6.88 2.52 -11.92
CA ASP A 47 -7.88 1.60 -11.37
C ASP A 47 -8.51 2.21 -10.12
N LEU A 48 -7.69 2.82 -9.26
CA LEU A 48 -8.12 3.47 -8.03
C LEU A 48 -8.98 4.70 -8.32
N VAL A 49 -8.52 5.59 -9.20
CA VAL A 49 -9.28 6.79 -9.62
C VAL A 49 -10.58 6.39 -10.28
N GLY A 50 -10.55 5.42 -11.20
CA GLY A 50 -11.75 4.90 -11.85
C GLY A 50 -12.77 4.34 -10.85
N ALA A 51 -12.31 3.58 -9.86
CA ALA A 51 -13.15 3.05 -8.80
C ALA A 51 -13.76 4.16 -7.91
N VAL A 52 -12.99 5.19 -7.58
CA VAL A 52 -13.50 6.35 -6.83
C VAL A 52 -14.58 7.07 -7.63
N LEU A 53 -14.32 7.43 -8.88
CA LEU A 53 -15.32 8.11 -9.74
C LEU A 53 -16.61 7.30 -9.85
N ARG A 54 -16.49 5.98 -10.06
CA ARG A 54 -17.63 5.07 -10.11
C ARG A 54 -18.40 5.05 -8.79
N ARG A 55 -17.71 4.96 -7.66
CA ARG A 55 -18.34 4.93 -6.32
C ARG A 55 -19.12 6.22 -6.08
N GLU A 56 -18.51 7.37 -6.31
CA GLU A 56 -19.15 8.68 -6.11
C GLU A 56 -20.36 8.86 -7.03
N ARG A 57 -20.25 8.45 -8.30
CA ARG A 57 -21.40 8.47 -9.22
C ARG A 57 -22.55 7.59 -8.72
N LEU A 58 -22.26 6.37 -8.27
CA LEU A 58 -23.29 5.45 -7.78
C LEU A 58 -23.90 5.91 -6.45
N ALA A 59 -23.11 6.53 -5.58
CA ALA A 59 -23.61 7.13 -4.33
C ALA A 59 -24.59 8.29 -4.59
N GLN A 60 -24.45 8.98 -5.72
CA GLN A 60 -25.37 10.00 -6.19
C GLN A 60 -26.56 9.45 -7.00
N GLU A 61 -26.65 8.12 -7.18
CA GLU A 61 -27.66 7.46 -8.03
C GLU A 61 -27.68 7.96 -9.48
N ARG A 62 -26.55 8.48 -9.98
CA ARG A 62 -26.45 9.06 -11.34
C ARG A 62 -26.02 8.04 -12.38
N THR A 63 -26.54 8.19 -13.59
CA THR A 63 -26.15 7.33 -14.71
C THR A 63 -24.81 7.77 -15.30
N LEU A 64 -24.15 6.88 -16.03
CA LEU A 64 -22.95 7.22 -16.80
C LEU A 64 -23.22 8.38 -17.78
N LYS A 65 -24.43 8.44 -18.35
CA LYS A 65 -24.83 9.49 -19.29
C LYS A 65 -24.85 10.86 -18.60
N ASP A 66 -25.47 10.96 -17.44
CA ASP A 66 -25.61 12.23 -16.71
C ASP A 66 -24.25 12.84 -16.33
N VAL A 67 -23.27 11.99 -15.99
CA VAL A 67 -21.92 12.44 -15.62
C VAL A 67 -21.08 12.73 -16.86
N ALA A 68 -21.15 11.89 -17.89
CA ALA A 68 -20.40 12.09 -19.13
C ALA A 68 -20.83 13.39 -19.84
N ASP A 69 -22.13 13.66 -19.90
CA ASP A 69 -22.68 14.89 -20.49
C ASP A 69 -22.19 16.13 -19.73
N ALA A 70 -22.26 16.11 -18.38
CA ALA A 70 -21.78 17.19 -17.53
C ALA A 70 -20.25 17.40 -17.63
N ALA A 71 -19.48 16.33 -17.75
CA ALA A 71 -18.02 16.36 -17.94
C ALA A 71 -17.60 16.65 -19.38
N ARG A 72 -18.55 16.75 -20.33
CA ARG A 72 -18.32 16.96 -21.77
C ARG A 72 -17.41 15.91 -22.40
N ILE A 73 -17.61 14.65 -22.03
CA ILE A 73 -16.92 13.47 -22.58
C ILE A 73 -17.93 12.43 -23.04
N SER A 74 -17.48 11.42 -23.78
CA SER A 74 -18.38 10.37 -24.24
C SER A 74 -18.67 9.33 -23.15
N VAL A 75 -19.89 8.79 -23.13
CA VAL A 75 -20.30 7.70 -22.21
C VAL A 75 -19.38 6.47 -22.31
N PRO A 76 -19.00 5.99 -23.52
CA PRO A 76 -18.05 4.88 -23.61
C PRO A 76 -16.72 5.21 -22.96
N TYR A 77 -16.20 6.43 -23.15
CA TYR A 77 -14.93 6.85 -22.58
C TYR A 77 -14.98 6.92 -21.05
N LEU A 78 -16.01 7.53 -20.45
CA LEU A 78 -16.18 7.51 -19.00
C LEU A 78 -16.25 6.09 -18.44
N SER A 79 -16.94 5.18 -19.15
CA SER A 79 -17.02 3.79 -18.75
C SER A 79 -15.66 3.09 -18.78
N GLU A 80 -14.81 3.38 -19.79
CA GLU A 80 -13.42 2.89 -19.82
C GLU A 80 -12.59 3.41 -18.65
N VAL A 81 -12.75 4.68 -18.29
CA VAL A 81 -12.05 5.32 -17.16
C VAL A 81 -12.48 4.70 -15.83
N GLU A 82 -13.79 4.56 -15.57
CA GLU A 82 -14.32 3.94 -14.34
C GLU A 82 -13.87 2.49 -14.15
N ARG A 83 -13.51 1.81 -15.24
CA ARG A 83 -13.03 0.42 -15.24
C ARG A 83 -11.51 0.33 -15.25
N GLY A 84 -10.78 1.45 -15.13
CA GLY A 84 -9.32 1.46 -15.12
C GLY A 84 -8.69 1.01 -16.44
N ARG A 85 -9.41 1.15 -17.57
CA ARG A 85 -8.90 0.74 -18.90
C ARG A 85 -8.22 1.88 -19.66
N LYS A 86 -8.34 3.12 -19.17
CA LYS A 86 -7.75 4.31 -19.79
C LYS A 86 -7.03 5.18 -18.76
N GLU A 87 -5.90 5.73 -19.21
CA GLU A 87 -5.24 6.85 -18.53
C GLU A 87 -5.96 8.13 -18.96
N ALA A 88 -6.79 8.68 -18.07
CA ALA A 88 -7.44 9.95 -18.31
C ALA A 88 -6.43 11.10 -18.12
N SER A 89 -6.52 12.14 -18.95
CA SER A 89 -5.72 13.34 -18.74
C SER A 89 -6.16 14.07 -17.46
N SER A 90 -5.29 14.92 -16.92
CA SER A 90 -5.60 15.73 -15.74
C SER A 90 -6.85 16.60 -15.93
N GLU A 91 -7.06 17.16 -17.13
CA GLU A 91 -8.23 17.95 -17.49
C GLU A 91 -9.51 17.12 -17.47
N VAL A 92 -9.48 15.90 -18.03
CA VAL A 92 -10.63 14.99 -18.01
C VAL A 92 -10.98 14.60 -16.58
N LEU A 93 -9.99 14.31 -15.75
CA LEU A 93 -10.21 13.96 -14.34
C LEU A 93 -10.79 15.12 -13.55
N ALA A 94 -10.28 16.34 -13.78
CA ALA A 94 -10.85 17.54 -13.19
C ALA A 94 -12.31 17.75 -13.63
N ALA A 95 -12.62 17.57 -14.92
CA ALA A 95 -13.98 17.70 -15.44
C ALA A 95 -14.93 16.63 -14.87
N ALA A 96 -14.49 15.37 -14.77
CA ALA A 96 -15.29 14.28 -14.21
C ALA A 96 -15.52 14.45 -12.70
N ALA A 97 -14.50 14.87 -11.95
CA ALA A 97 -14.65 15.21 -10.53
C ALA A 97 -15.64 16.37 -10.34
N HIS A 98 -15.48 17.44 -11.12
CA HIS A 98 -16.37 18.59 -11.06
C HIS A 98 -17.81 18.24 -11.42
N ALA A 99 -18.00 17.38 -12.43
CA ALA A 99 -19.31 16.86 -12.81
C ALA A 99 -20.00 16.10 -11.67
N LEU A 100 -19.23 15.53 -10.72
CA LEU A 100 -19.70 14.86 -9.50
C LEU A 100 -19.75 15.81 -8.29
N GLY A 101 -19.54 17.12 -8.45
CA GLY A 101 -19.53 18.08 -7.35
C GLY A 101 -18.28 18.03 -6.48
N LEU A 102 -17.19 17.44 -6.98
CA LEU A 102 -15.91 17.31 -6.27
C LEU A 102 -14.85 18.25 -6.85
N GLY A 103 -13.95 18.73 -6.01
CA GLY A 103 -12.68 19.30 -6.45
C GLY A 103 -11.68 18.22 -6.84
N LEU A 104 -10.67 18.57 -7.64
CA LEU A 104 -9.58 17.64 -7.96
C LEU A 104 -8.82 17.20 -6.70
N GLY A 105 -8.67 18.09 -5.72
CA GLY A 105 -8.07 17.77 -4.42
C GLY A 105 -8.84 16.69 -3.65
N ASP A 106 -10.17 16.73 -3.69
CA ASP A 106 -11.03 15.72 -3.04
C ASP A 106 -10.86 14.36 -3.72
N LEU A 107 -10.86 14.33 -5.06
CA LEU A 107 -10.62 13.11 -5.83
C LEU A 107 -9.27 12.48 -5.46
N LEU A 108 -8.21 13.29 -5.38
CA LEU A 108 -6.88 12.82 -4.98
C LEU A 108 -6.86 12.29 -3.54
N GLY A 109 -7.51 12.99 -2.60
CA GLY A 109 -7.64 12.55 -1.20
C GLY A 109 -8.35 11.20 -1.09
N LEU A 110 -9.50 11.05 -1.76
CA LEU A 110 -10.26 9.80 -1.79
C LEU A 110 -9.45 8.66 -2.43
N THR A 111 -8.73 8.94 -3.51
CA THR A 111 -7.86 7.95 -4.18
C THR A 111 -6.70 7.54 -3.27
N TYR A 112 -6.08 8.49 -2.57
CA TYR A 112 -5.03 8.22 -1.59
C TYR A 112 -5.53 7.35 -0.43
N HIS A 113 -6.74 7.62 0.08
CA HIS A 113 -7.36 6.77 1.09
C HIS A 113 -7.56 5.32 0.59
N GLU A 114 -8.00 5.13 -0.65
CA GLU A 114 -8.15 3.80 -1.25
C GLU A 114 -6.80 3.09 -1.41
N LEU A 115 -5.77 3.80 -1.92
CA LEU A 115 -4.41 3.27 -2.06
C LEU A 115 -3.88 2.75 -0.72
N THR A 116 -3.93 3.59 0.33
CA THR A 116 -3.43 3.21 1.65
C THR A 116 -4.24 2.08 2.30
N ALA A 117 -5.55 2.02 2.06
CA ALA A 117 -6.39 0.91 2.53
C ALA A 117 -6.02 -0.41 1.82
N GLY A 118 -5.81 -0.38 0.51
CA GLY A 118 -5.36 -1.52 -0.28
C GLY A 118 -4.01 -2.05 0.18
N THR A 119 -3.03 -1.17 0.38
CA THR A 119 -1.70 -1.53 0.88
C THR A 119 -1.74 -2.16 2.28
N ARG A 120 -2.57 -1.62 3.19
CA ARG A 120 -2.76 -2.20 4.54
C ARG A 120 -3.35 -3.60 4.47
N ARG A 121 -4.38 -3.82 3.62
CA ARG A 121 -5.02 -5.13 3.42
C ARG A 121 -4.06 -6.15 2.81
N ALA A 122 -3.21 -5.73 1.87
CA ALA A 122 -2.19 -6.59 1.26
C ALA A 122 -1.14 -7.02 2.29
N ARG A 123 -0.66 -6.10 3.14
CA ARG A 123 0.25 -6.43 4.25
C ARG A 123 -0.37 -7.36 5.27
N GLY A 124 -1.63 -7.15 5.65
CA GLY A 124 -2.33 -8.01 6.61
C GLY A 124 -2.50 -9.46 6.13
N ARG A 125 -2.65 -9.68 4.82
CA ARG A 125 -2.70 -11.03 4.23
C ARG A 125 -1.34 -11.74 4.19
N GLY A 126 -0.25 -10.99 4.09
CA GLY A 126 1.11 -11.54 4.06
C GLY A 126 1.75 -11.79 5.44
N HIS A 127 1.09 -11.40 6.54
CA HIS A 127 1.66 -11.44 7.90
C HIS A 127 1.10 -12.57 8.80
N GLY A 128 0.60 -13.65 8.18
CA GLY A 128 0.29 -14.89 8.89
C GLY A 128 1.57 -15.57 9.36
N THR A 129 1.80 -15.56 10.68
CA THR A 129 2.92 -16.13 11.47
C THR A 129 4.24 -15.36 11.49
N GLY A 130 4.38 -14.49 12.51
CA GLY A 130 5.66 -13.95 12.98
C GLY A 130 5.59 -12.48 13.36
N ALA A 131 5.29 -12.17 14.62
CA ALA A 131 5.29 -10.81 15.15
C ALA A 131 6.69 -10.18 15.12
N SER A 132 6.81 -8.94 14.60
CA SER A 132 7.37 -7.77 15.32
C SER A 132 7.63 -6.57 14.41
N SER A 133 7.53 -5.39 15.03
CA SER A 133 8.07 -4.08 14.63
C SER A 133 7.18 -3.17 13.78
N VAL A 134 6.52 -2.27 14.51
CA VAL A 134 5.98 -0.98 14.05
C VAL A 134 7.08 -0.18 13.35
N ALA A 135 6.84 0.19 12.10
CA ALA A 135 7.51 1.31 11.45
C ALA A 135 6.45 2.06 10.64
N GLU A 136 6.03 3.22 11.13
CA GLU A 136 5.22 4.14 10.33
C GLU A 136 6.02 4.62 9.12
N PRO A 137 5.50 4.52 7.89
CA PRO A 137 6.14 5.13 6.75
C PRO A 137 5.89 6.65 6.78
N ARG A 138 6.87 7.41 7.28
CA ARG A 138 6.95 8.85 6.99
C ARG A 138 7.36 8.98 5.53
N ALA A 139 6.39 9.13 4.64
CA ALA A 139 6.67 9.50 3.25
C ALA A 139 7.22 10.94 3.24
N SER A 140 8.54 11.09 3.32
CA SER A 140 9.20 12.35 3.01
C SER A 140 9.21 12.52 1.49
N VAL A 141 8.16 13.16 0.95
CA VAL A 141 8.23 13.70 -0.40
C VAL A 141 9.11 14.94 -0.31
N ALA A 142 10.36 14.82 -0.73
CA ALA A 142 11.22 15.98 -0.95
C ALA A 142 10.62 16.77 -2.12
N TYR A 143 9.90 17.85 -1.81
CA TYR A 143 9.52 18.81 -2.83
C TYR A 143 10.80 19.47 -3.33
N VAL A 144 11.23 19.17 -4.56
CA VAL A 144 12.26 19.95 -5.25
C VAL A 144 11.62 21.28 -5.57
N GLY A 145 11.70 22.22 -4.62
CA GLY A 145 11.21 23.57 -4.78
C GLY A 145 11.94 24.25 -5.92
N THR A 146 11.28 24.44 -7.05
CA THR A 146 11.64 25.52 -7.96
C THR A 146 11.20 26.81 -7.27
N ALA A 147 12.19 27.55 -6.75
CA ALA A 147 11.94 28.83 -6.12
C ALA A 147 11.14 29.76 -7.06
N PRO A 148 10.11 30.46 -6.58
CA PRO A 148 9.48 31.50 -7.37
C PRO A 148 10.48 32.64 -7.57
N ARG A 149 10.87 32.90 -8.82
CA ARG A 149 11.58 34.14 -9.17
C ARG A 149 10.60 35.30 -9.02
N GLY A 150 10.88 36.18 -8.06
CA GLY A 150 10.58 37.60 -8.17
C GLY A 150 9.17 38.05 -7.80
N SER A 151 8.97 38.29 -6.51
CA SER A 151 8.09 39.34 -6.00
C SER A 151 8.46 40.69 -6.65
N GLY A 152 7.53 41.30 -7.39
CA GLY A 152 7.57 42.73 -7.65
C GLY A 152 7.40 43.51 -6.33
N PRO A 153 8.05 44.67 -6.20
CA PRO A 153 7.25 45.86 -5.91
C PRO A 153 7.83 47.13 -6.54
N ALA A 154 7.00 47.90 -7.22
CA ALA A 154 7.17 49.36 -7.28
C ALA A 154 5.84 50.02 -7.66
N ARG A 155 5.12 50.48 -6.63
CA ARG A 155 4.09 51.51 -6.78
C ARG A 155 4.76 52.77 -7.34
N ALA A 156 4.47 53.12 -8.58
CA ALA A 156 4.77 54.45 -9.10
C ALA A 156 3.68 55.43 -8.68
N ARG A 157 4.13 56.61 -8.27
CA ARG A 157 3.41 57.68 -7.59
C ARG A 157 2.39 58.37 -8.50
N LEU A 158 1.28 58.79 -7.90
CA LEU A 158 0.44 59.88 -8.38
C LEU A 158 1.29 61.16 -8.47
N SER A 159 1.35 61.79 -9.65
CA SER A 159 1.67 63.22 -9.75
C SER A 159 0.41 63.96 -10.21
N LEU A 160 -0.20 64.67 -9.25
CA LEU A 160 -1.10 65.77 -9.49
C LEU A 160 -0.24 67.00 -9.82
N ALA A 161 -0.43 67.59 -10.99
CA ALA A 161 0.02 68.94 -11.31
C ALA A 161 -1.22 69.77 -11.63
N ALA A 162 -1.18 71.02 -11.16
CA ALA A 162 -2.26 72.00 -11.07
C ALA A 162 -2.95 72.36 -12.39
#